data_AF-A0A7C5CSC8-F1
#
_entry.id   AF-A0A7C5CSC8-F1
#
_cell.length_a   1.000
_cell.length_b   1.000
_cell.length_c   1.000
_cell.angle_alpha   90.00
_cell.angle_beta   90.00
_cell.angle_gamma   90.00
#
_symmetry.space_group_name_H-M   'P 1'
#
loop_
_entity.id
_entity.type
_entity.pdbx_description
1 polymer ?
#
loop_
_entity_poly.entity_id
_entity_poly.type
_entity_poly.pdbx_seq_one_letter_code
_entity_poly.pdbx_strand_id
1 'polypeptide(L)'
;GFSSHAAQALMGCGQEFAYVNVIADPEIFQNLPRYADWPTFPQIYIDGELIGGADITVELFQKGELKPMVEAAVAKQAESSTPDA
;
A
#
# COMPACT_ATOMS: atom_id res chain seq x y z
N GLY A 1 -11.66 1.46 -13.27
CA GLY A 1 -11.90 2.19 -12.00
C GLY A 1 -10.59 2.26 -11.23
N PHE A 2 -10.25 3.42 -10.66
CA PHE A 2 -8.91 3.72 -10.12
C PHE A 2 -8.39 2.67 -9.12
N SER A 3 -9.22 2.16 -8.22
CA SER A 3 -8.81 1.11 -7.26
C SER A 3 -8.47 -0.23 -7.92
N SER A 4 -9.08 -0.55 -9.06
CA SER A 4 -8.81 -1.81 -9.79
C SER A 4 -7.42 -1.81 -10.45
N HIS A 5 -6.98 -0.65 -10.95
CA HIS A 5 -5.65 -0.53 -11.56
C HIS A 5 -4.54 -0.65 -10.50
N ALA A 6 -4.70 -0.01 -9.33
CA ALA A 6 -3.76 -0.14 -8.23
C ALA A 6 -3.65 -1.59 -7.73
N ALA A 7 -4.79 -2.27 -7.55
CA ALA A 7 -4.80 -3.68 -7.15
C ALA A 7 -4.14 -4.59 -8.21
N GLN A 8 -4.35 -4.34 -9.51
CA GLN A 8 -3.68 -5.09 -10.57
C GLN A 8 -2.16 -4.86 -10.59
N ALA A 9 -1.70 -3.62 -10.37
CA ALA A 9 -0.27 -3.31 -10.28
C ALA A 9 0.40 -4.06 -9.10
N LEU A 10 -0.27 -4.07 -7.94
CA LEU A 10 0.21 -4.82 -6.76
C LEU A 10 0.18 -6.34 -7.01
N MET A 11 -0.89 -6.88 -7.58
CA MET A 11 -0.96 -8.30 -7.98
C MET A 11 0.13 -8.67 -8.98
N GLY A 12 0.48 -7.76 -9.90
CA GLY A 12 1.57 -7.93 -10.86
C GLY A 12 2.96 -8.04 -10.22
N CYS A 13 3.12 -7.55 -8.98
CA CYS A 13 4.36 -7.72 -8.23
C CYS A 13 4.51 -9.13 -7.65
N GLY A 14 3.42 -9.91 -7.54
CA GLY A 14 3.43 -11.29 -7.06
C GLY A 14 3.64 -11.43 -5.55
N GLN A 15 3.42 -10.36 -4.78
CA GLN A 15 3.56 -10.34 -3.33
C GLN A 15 2.19 -10.21 -2.66
N GLU A 16 2.05 -10.78 -1.46
CA GLU A 16 0.85 -10.60 -0.65
C GLU A 16 0.75 -9.15 -0.16
N PHE A 17 -0.44 -8.57 -0.26
CA PHE A 17 -0.72 -7.23 0.25
C PHE A 17 -1.99 -7.25 1.09
N ALA A 18 -2.00 -6.44 2.14
CA ALA A 18 -3.19 -6.18 2.93
C ALA A 18 -4.01 -5.05 2.31
N TYR A 19 -5.33 -5.12 2.46
CA TYR A 19 -6.24 -4.03 2.11
C TYR A 19 -7.16 -3.74 3.28
N VAL A 20 -7.47 -2.46 3.47
CA VAL A 20 -8.40 -2.00 4.50
C VAL A 20 -9.56 -1.31 3.81
N ASN A 21 -10.78 -1.79 4.05
CA ASN A 21 -11.98 -1.18 3.50
C ASN A 21 -12.41 0.00 4.38
N VAL A 22 -11.94 1.19 4.04
CA VAL A 22 -12.30 2.43 4.75
C VAL A 22 -13.78 2.78 4.66
N ILE A 23 -14.54 2.23 3.69
CA ILE A 23 -15.97 2.47 3.57
C ILE A 23 -16.74 1.64 4.62
N ALA A 24 -16.21 0.48 5.00
CA ALA A 24 -16.81 -0.36 6.02
C ALA A 24 -16.59 0.19 7.45
N ASP A 25 -15.57 1.03 7.64
CA ASP A 25 -15.21 1.59 8.94
C ASP A 25 -15.22 3.13 8.91
N PRO A 26 -16.29 3.78 9.42
CA PRO A 26 -16.42 5.22 9.41
C PRO A 26 -15.40 5.94 10.29
N GLU A 27 -14.83 5.29 11.31
CA GLU A 27 -13.78 5.90 12.14
C GLU A 27 -12.47 6.02 11.33
N ILE A 28 -12.11 4.98 10.59
CA ILE A 28 -10.96 5.01 9.69
C ILE A 28 -11.17 6.07 8.61
N PHE A 29 -12.35 6.12 8.00
CA PHE A 29 -12.64 7.11 6.95
C PHE A 29 -12.45 8.56 7.41
N GLN A 30 -12.84 8.88 8.65
CA GLN A 30 -12.73 10.24 9.20
C GLN A 30 -11.33 10.58 9.70
N ASN A 31 -10.60 9.62 10.26
CA ASN A 31 -9.31 9.87 10.92
C ASN A 31 -8.11 9.65 10.01
N LEU A 32 -8.18 8.69 9.08
CA LEU A 32 -7.06 8.30 8.22
C LEU A 32 -6.54 9.46 7.34
N PRO A 33 -7.37 10.32 6.74
CA PRO A 33 -6.87 11.47 5.98
C PRO A 33 -6.06 12.46 6.83
N ARG A 34 -6.42 12.64 8.11
CA ARG A 34 -5.71 13.53 9.04
C ARG A 34 -4.40 12.90 9.52
N TYR A 35 -4.39 11.59 9.69
CA TYR A 35 -3.21 10.84 10.10
C TYR A 35 -2.17 10.78 8.98
N ALA A 36 -2.61 10.51 7.75
CA ALA A 36 -1.77 10.36 6.57
C ALA A 36 -1.30 11.68 5.94
N ASP A 37 -1.84 12.81 6.43
CA ASP A 37 -1.75 14.13 5.78
C ASP A 37 -2.13 14.07 4.28
N TRP A 38 -3.09 13.19 3.94
CA TRP A 38 -3.45 12.88 2.57
C TRP A 38 -4.98 12.84 2.38
N PRO A 39 -5.55 13.74 1.57
CA PRO A 39 -7.01 13.95 1.55
C PRO A 39 -7.79 12.95 0.69
N THR A 40 -7.13 12.09 -0.10
CA THR A 40 -7.77 11.27 -1.14
C THR A 40 -7.58 9.77 -0.96
N PHE A 41 -8.49 8.98 -1.54
CA PHE A 41 -8.44 7.52 -1.58
C PHE A 41 -8.40 7.02 -3.02
N PRO A 42 -7.77 5.85 -3.28
CA PRO A 42 -7.10 4.94 -2.34
C PRO A 42 -5.73 5.45 -1.87
N GLN A 43 -5.30 5.04 -0.68
CA GLN A 43 -3.96 5.32 -0.13
C GLN A 43 -3.16 4.02 -0.10
N ILE A 44 -1.97 4.02 -0.69
CA ILE A 44 -1.07 2.87 -0.71
C ILE A 44 0.12 3.16 0.21
N TYR A 45 0.42 2.20 1.06
CA TYR A 45 1.55 2.24 1.99
C TYR A 45 2.51 1.09 1.68
N ILE A 46 3.82 1.37 1.69
CA ILE A 46 4.89 0.36 1.63
C ILE A 46 5.83 0.64 2.79
N ASP A 47 6.19 -0.40 3.56
CA ASP A 47 7.08 -0.30 4.72
C ASP A 47 6.61 0.72 5.79
N GLY A 48 5.28 0.97 5.86
CA GLY A 48 4.69 1.97 6.74
C GLY A 48 4.74 3.41 6.20
N GLU A 49 5.32 3.64 5.03
CA GLU A 49 5.38 4.95 4.38
C GLU A 49 4.28 5.10 3.33
N LEU A 50 3.61 6.25 3.32
CA LEU A 50 2.63 6.60 2.29
C LEU A 50 3.37 6.93 0.99
N ILE A 51 3.20 6.08 -0.02
CA ILE A 51 3.70 6.34 -1.38
C ILE A 51 2.70 7.14 -2.22
N GLY A 52 1.40 7.05 -1.89
CA GLY A 52 0.38 7.92 -2.44
C GLY A 52 -0.83 7.18 -2.97
N GLY A 53 -1.40 7.70 -4.07
CA GLY A 53 -2.65 7.22 -4.65
C GLY A 53 -2.51 6.14 -5.72
N ALA A 54 -3.65 5.76 -6.31
CA ALA A 54 -3.70 4.79 -7.39
C ALA A 54 -2.82 5.18 -8.58
N ASP A 55 -2.85 6.45 -9.00
CA ASP A 55 -2.10 6.92 -10.16
C ASP A 55 -0.59 6.81 -9.94
N ILE A 56 -0.10 7.22 -8.77
CA ILE A 56 1.31 7.12 -8.38
C ILE A 56 1.76 5.66 -8.33
N THR A 57 0.93 4.77 -7.77
CA THR A 57 1.23 3.33 -7.70
C THR A 57 1.36 2.71 -9.09
N VAL A 58 0.46 3.07 -10.00
CA VAL A 58 0.52 2.61 -11.40
C VAL A 58 1.75 3.16 -12.11
N GLU A 59 2.10 4.43 -11.87
CA GLU A 59 3.31 5.04 -12.43
C GLU A 59 4.59 4.35 -11.93
N LEU A 60 4.70 4.08 -10.62
CA LEU A 60 5.82 3.33 -10.04
C LEU A 60 5.91 1.91 -10.59
N PHE A 61 4.77 1.27 -10.84
CA PHE A 61 4.73 -0.05 -11.47
C PHE A 61 5.22 0.01 -12.92
N GLN A 62 4.78 1.00 -13.70
CA GLN A 62 5.23 1.19 -15.09
C GLN A 62 6.73 1.53 -15.18
N LYS A 63 7.27 2.24 -14.19
CA LYS A 63 8.70 2.51 -14.04
C LYS A 63 9.52 1.28 -13.61
N GLY A 64 8.86 0.24 -13.09
CA GLY A 64 9.51 -0.93 -12.51
C GLY A 64 10.09 -0.70 -11.12
N GLU A 65 9.74 0.42 -10.47
CA GLU A 65 10.21 0.80 -9.13
C GLU A 65 9.33 0.23 -8.02
N LEU A 66 8.04 -0.04 -8.31
CA LEU A 66 7.11 -0.57 -7.30
C LEU A 66 7.54 -1.94 -6.77
N LYS A 67 7.94 -2.85 -7.68
CA LYS A 67 8.30 -4.22 -7.34
C LYS A 67 9.46 -4.31 -6.33
N PRO A 68 10.63 -3.70 -6.55
CA PRO A 68 11.73 -3.76 -5.58
C PRO A 68 11.38 -3.09 -4.24
N MET A 69 10.53 -2.04 -4.24
CA MET A 69 10.04 -1.43 -2.99
C MET A 69 9.19 -2.41 -2.18
N VAL A 70 8.25 -3.11 -2.83
CA VAL A 70 7.41 -4.12 -2.17
C VAL A 70 8.27 -5.29 -1.68
N GLU A 71 9.17 -5.81 -2.50
CA GLU A 71 10.06 -6.93 -2.12
C GLU A 71 10.95 -6.56 -0.91
N ALA A 72 11.51 -5.36 -0.89
CA ALA A 72 12.31 -4.87 0.24
C ALA A 72 11.47 -4.74 1.52
N ALA A 73 10.24 -4.24 1.42
CA ALA A 73 9.33 -4.13 2.56
C ALA A 73 8.90 -5.50 3.10
N VAL A 74 8.60 -6.46 2.22
CA VAL A 74 8.27 -7.84 2.62
C VAL A 74 9.47 -8.51 3.29
N ALA A 75 10.69 -8.33 2.75
CA ALA A 75 11.91 -8.85 3.36
C ALA A 75 12.11 -8.29 4.79
N LYS A 76 11.96 -6.97 4.99
CA LYS A 76 12.01 -6.34 6.32
C LYS A 76 10.92 -6.84 7.27
N GLN A 77 9.70 -7.04 6.77
CA GLN A 77 8.61 -7.59 7.60
C GLN A 77 8.87 -9.03 8.04
N ALA A 78 9.46 -9.85 7.17
CA ALA A 78 9.88 -11.20 7.52
C ALA A 78 10.95 -11.21 8.63
N GLU A 79 11.89 -10.26 8.60
CA GLU A 79 12.93 -10.12 9.63
C GLU A 79 12.35 -9.62 10.98
N SER A 80 11.37 -8.72 10.95
CA SER A 80 10.73 -8.19 12.16
C SER A 80 9.63 -9.09 12.75
N SER A 81 9.15 -10.08 11.99
CA SER A 81 8.16 -11.07 12.44
C SER A 81 8.77 -12.38 12.97
N THR A 82 10.05 -12.37 13.36
CA THR A 82 10.60 -13.43 14.23
C THR A 82 10.44 -13.00 15.69
N PRO A 83 9.32 -13.33 16.37
CA PRO A 83 9.32 -13.30 17.83
C PRO A 83 10.21 -14.45 18.33
N ASP A 84 11.17 -14.11 19.18
CA ASP A 84 11.95 -14.95 20.09
C ASP A 84 11.46 -16.41 20.21
N ALA A 85 12.38 -17.35 19.93
CA ALA A 85 12.33 -18.73 20.40
C ALA A 85 12.61 -18.82 21.91
#